data_AF-A0A5N9GJ85-F1
#
_entry.id   AF-A0A5N9GJ85-F1
#
_cell.length_a   1.000
_cell.length_b   1.000
_cell.length_c   1.000
_cell.angle_alpha   90.00
_cell.angle_beta   90.00
_cell.angle_gamma   90.00
#
_symmetry.space_group_name_H-M   'P 1'
#
loop_
_entity.id
_entity.type
_entity.pdbx_description
1 polymer ?
#
loop_
_entity_poly.entity_id
_entity_poly.type
_entity_poly.pdbx_seq_one_letter_code
_entity_poly.pdbx_strand_id
1 'polypeptide(L)'
;MPMLYESEQGNISIALAGDAMITRQMRPFREENFLKMQSLLQNADASIVNLEMLFHNYEMSWQGKSSYSFQVSSPNNLTDLKWLGFDVVTTANNHSYDYSETGFLETLAHCKDHELLQAGGGNNLNEARAPAYLDTRGGRVAVMAGTSTFSDDSRAGHGRLDFPGKPGVNALRHNTVHYVQKHVFDALGTAKVELGYSEKERVAREFVPIASSPPVDPATDLHVFGNHFRISERYSIETQCHREDLEGIAHWLRGAEKQADWRIYGLHCHESGTSGEFHGGSRIAPPKFLEEFARFTIDQGCQMFFAHGPHFLRGIEIYKNRPIFYSLGNFIFQNETVQWVPEPAYSGLSLGHHDTPGDWGWARSDGARYGFAADPVFYRSVLPVCTYSNGDLKDIKLYPLDLGFRRPIGQRGRPMLAGHTVAQQVLKWLQDVSRPYGTEIAIKGDVGVIQL
;
A
#
# COMPACT_ATOMS: atom_id res chain seq x y z
N MET A 1 -33.75 22.45 -16.05
CA MET A 1 -32.82 23.48 -16.52
C MET A 1 -31.70 22.77 -17.28
N PRO A 2 -31.08 23.37 -18.31
CA PRO A 2 -29.89 22.77 -18.87
C PRO A 2 -28.75 22.83 -17.83
N MET A 3 -27.94 21.77 -17.76
CA MET A 3 -26.73 21.74 -16.91
C MET A 3 -25.81 22.89 -17.27
N LEU A 4 -25.36 23.65 -16.26
CA LEU A 4 -24.49 24.82 -16.46
C LEU A 4 -23.01 24.45 -16.35
N TYR A 5 -22.69 23.43 -15.55
CA TYR A 5 -21.33 22.96 -15.31
C TYR A 5 -21.19 21.47 -15.69
N GLU A 6 -20.11 21.09 -16.37
CA GLU A 6 -19.87 19.69 -16.77
C GLU A 6 -19.82 18.72 -15.59
N SER A 7 -19.33 19.16 -14.43
CA SER A 7 -19.28 18.37 -13.20
C SER A 7 -20.66 17.97 -12.67
N GLU A 8 -21.73 18.74 -12.97
CA GLU A 8 -23.11 18.39 -12.60
C GLU A 8 -23.59 17.09 -13.26
N GLN A 9 -22.91 16.64 -14.32
CA GLN A 9 -23.21 15.37 -15.00
C GLN A 9 -22.80 14.15 -14.17
N GLY A 10 -21.92 14.30 -13.18
CA GLY A 10 -21.39 13.16 -12.42
C GLY A 10 -20.69 12.12 -13.29
N ASN A 11 -20.08 12.55 -14.40
CA ASN A 11 -19.30 11.70 -15.31
C ASN A 11 -17.81 11.88 -14.98
N ILE A 12 -17.11 10.78 -14.68
CA ILE A 12 -15.65 10.80 -14.47
C ILE A 12 -15.07 9.42 -14.75
N SER A 13 -13.82 9.39 -15.22
CA SER A 13 -13.00 8.20 -15.38
C SER A 13 -11.78 8.25 -14.46
N ILE A 14 -11.55 7.19 -13.69
CA ILE A 14 -10.47 7.11 -12.70
C ILE A 14 -9.62 5.88 -12.98
N ALA A 15 -8.34 6.08 -13.25
CA ALA A 15 -7.34 5.01 -13.38
C ALA A 15 -6.56 4.85 -12.08
N LEU A 16 -6.37 3.60 -11.65
CA LEU A 16 -5.58 3.29 -10.46
C LEU A 16 -4.42 2.37 -10.82
N ALA A 17 -3.30 2.58 -10.17
CA ALA A 17 -2.11 1.75 -10.32
C ALA A 17 -1.60 1.32 -8.94
N GLY A 18 -0.96 0.15 -8.88
CA GLY A 18 -0.36 -0.36 -7.67
C GLY A 18 1.00 0.26 -7.35
N ASP A 19 1.93 -0.54 -6.82
CA ASP A 19 3.21 -0.04 -6.33
C ASP A 19 4.13 0.42 -7.48
N ALA A 20 4.62 1.65 -7.43
CA ALA A 20 5.59 2.20 -8.35
C ALA A 20 6.96 2.31 -7.68
N MET A 21 7.80 1.33 -7.94
CA MET A 21 9.21 1.29 -7.57
C MET A 21 10.07 1.62 -8.79
N ILE A 22 10.12 2.91 -9.15
CA ILE A 22 10.82 3.43 -10.33
C ILE A 22 12.24 3.86 -9.97
N THR A 23 13.23 3.37 -10.70
CA THR A 23 14.64 3.77 -10.56
C THR A 23 15.25 4.19 -11.89
N ARG A 24 14.60 3.85 -13.01
CA ARG A 24 15.04 4.09 -14.38
C ARG A 24 14.02 4.96 -15.12
N GLN A 25 14.52 5.82 -15.99
CA GLN A 25 13.70 6.67 -16.85
C GLN A 25 12.76 5.84 -17.74
N MET A 26 11.59 6.40 -18.05
CA MET A 26 10.55 5.75 -18.86
C MET A 26 10.42 6.40 -20.24
N ARG A 27 10.71 7.71 -20.34
CA ARG A 27 10.63 8.52 -21.57
C ARG A 27 11.40 7.98 -22.79
N PRO A 28 12.51 7.23 -22.68
CA PRO A 28 13.19 6.68 -23.86
C PRO A 28 12.39 5.59 -24.61
N PHE A 29 11.41 4.97 -23.96
CA PHE A 29 10.71 3.79 -24.48
C PHE A 29 9.53 4.16 -25.39
N ARG A 30 9.28 3.33 -26.41
CA ARG A 30 8.38 3.63 -27.55
C ARG A 30 7.54 2.43 -28.01
N GLU A 31 7.61 1.32 -27.29
CA GLU A 31 6.89 0.10 -27.61
C GLU A 31 5.37 0.35 -27.61
N GLU A 32 4.66 -0.22 -28.59
CA GLU A 32 3.24 0.05 -28.81
C GLU A 32 2.38 -0.22 -27.56
N ASN A 33 2.58 -1.37 -26.90
CA ASN A 33 1.83 -1.73 -25.69
C ASN A 33 2.18 -0.85 -24.47
N PHE A 34 3.36 -0.23 -24.47
CA PHE A 34 3.73 0.74 -23.44
C PHE A 34 3.01 2.07 -23.68
N LEU A 35 3.04 2.58 -24.92
CA LEU A 35 2.37 3.83 -25.28
C LEU A 35 0.84 3.74 -25.19
N LYS A 36 0.24 2.58 -25.50
CA LYS A 36 -1.19 2.32 -25.27
C LYS A 36 -1.55 2.35 -23.79
N MET A 37 -0.72 1.75 -22.92
CA MET A 37 -0.92 1.81 -21.47
C MET A 37 -0.83 3.25 -20.97
N GLN A 38 0.19 4.00 -21.39
CA GLN A 38 0.32 5.43 -21.07
C GLN A 38 -0.92 6.22 -21.53
N SER A 39 -1.44 5.94 -22.72
CA SER A 39 -2.64 6.60 -23.24
C SER A 39 -3.88 6.33 -22.37
N LEU A 40 -3.97 5.17 -21.69
CA LEU A 40 -5.08 4.91 -20.76
C LEU A 40 -5.00 5.82 -19.53
N LEU A 41 -3.80 6.05 -18.99
CA LEU A 41 -3.57 6.96 -17.87
C LEU A 41 -3.86 8.41 -18.27
N GLN A 42 -3.31 8.86 -19.39
CA GLN A 42 -3.45 10.24 -19.86
C GLN A 42 -4.89 10.61 -20.28
N ASN A 43 -5.71 9.63 -20.66
CA ASN A 43 -7.11 9.86 -21.03
C ASN A 43 -8.08 9.70 -19.85
N ALA A 44 -7.63 9.22 -18.70
CA ALA A 44 -8.45 9.22 -17.48
C ALA A 44 -8.50 10.65 -16.91
N ASP A 45 -9.63 11.02 -16.30
CA ASP A 45 -9.78 12.32 -15.65
C ASP A 45 -8.92 12.43 -14.38
N ALA A 46 -8.66 11.29 -13.73
CA ALA A 46 -7.74 11.18 -12.60
C ALA A 46 -6.96 9.86 -12.65
N SER A 47 -5.64 9.93 -12.48
CA SER A 47 -4.76 8.77 -12.39
C SER A 47 -3.96 8.76 -11.09
N ILE A 48 -4.01 7.65 -10.34
CA ILE A 48 -3.45 7.53 -8.99
C ILE A 48 -2.50 6.33 -8.89
N VAL A 49 -1.36 6.48 -8.21
CA VAL A 49 -0.36 5.42 -8.03
C VAL A 49 0.31 5.47 -6.65
N ASN A 50 0.78 4.33 -6.13
CA ASN A 50 1.57 4.30 -4.90
C ASN A 50 3.06 4.54 -5.16
N LEU A 51 3.65 5.47 -4.42
CA LEU A 51 5.06 5.81 -4.49
C LEU A 51 5.84 5.05 -3.41
N GLU A 52 6.16 3.78 -3.68
CA GLU A 52 6.79 2.87 -2.69
C GLU A 52 8.32 2.99 -2.61
N MET A 53 8.83 4.22 -2.70
CA MET A 53 10.25 4.56 -2.58
C MET A 53 10.38 6.01 -2.10
N LEU A 54 11.56 6.36 -1.59
CA LEU A 54 11.93 7.75 -1.37
C LEU A 54 12.61 8.35 -2.60
N PHE A 55 12.44 9.65 -2.82
CA PHE A 55 12.95 10.38 -3.98
C PHE A 55 13.83 11.51 -3.48
N HIS A 56 15.15 11.34 -3.57
CA HIS A 56 16.12 12.29 -3.05
C HIS A 56 17.50 12.01 -3.67
N ASN A 57 18.46 12.92 -3.53
CA ASN A 57 19.83 12.80 -4.04
C ASN A 57 20.86 12.52 -2.93
N TYR A 58 20.46 11.71 -1.94
CA TYR A 58 21.30 11.31 -0.80
C TYR A 58 21.80 12.49 0.06
N GLU A 59 20.97 13.52 0.21
CA GLU A 59 21.21 14.71 1.02
C GLU A 59 21.27 14.39 2.53
N MET A 60 20.72 13.25 2.93
CA MET A 60 20.65 12.76 4.30
C MET A 60 21.28 11.37 4.46
N SER A 61 21.68 11.06 5.69
CA SER A 61 22.12 9.70 6.06
C SER A 61 20.92 8.75 6.18
N TRP A 62 21.19 7.47 5.97
CA TRP A 62 20.26 6.39 6.30
C TRP A 62 19.98 6.35 7.81
N GLN A 63 18.75 6.01 8.21
CA GLN A 63 18.39 5.71 9.60
C GLN A 63 17.52 4.44 9.71
N GLY A 64 17.24 3.76 8.59
CA GLY A 64 16.32 2.63 8.53
C GLY A 64 16.64 1.51 9.52
N LYS A 65 15.62 1.08 10.27
CA LYS A 65 15.63 -0.13 11.11
C LYS A 65 15.29 -1.40 10.31
N SER A 66 14.86 -1.28 9.05
CA SER A 66 14.45 -2.40 8.20
C SER A 66 15.67 -3.12 7.61
N SER A 67 15.90 -4.31 8.13
CA SER A 67 16.75 -5.35 7.59
C SER A 67 16.60 -5.50 6.05
N TYR A 68 17.67 -5.11 5.32
CA TYR A 68 18.02 -5.51 3.95
C TYR A 68 17.36 -4.86 2.72
N SER A 69 16.42 -3.92 2.86
CA SER A 69 15.77 -3.30 1.68
C SER A 69 15.60 -1.79 1.82
N PHE A 70 16.54 -1.04 1.25
CA PHE A 70 16.49 0.42 1.15
C PHE A 70 16.00 0.82 -0.24
N GLN A 71 14.93 1.61 -0.29
CA GLN A 71 14.28 2.00 -1.55
C GLN A 71 14.42 3.50 -1.79
N VAL A 72 15.25 3.85 -2.77
CA VAL A 72 15.51 5.22 -3.19
C VAL A 72 15.54 5.34 -4.71
N SER A 73 15.06 6.49 -5.20
CA SER A 73 15.08 6.89 -6.59
C SER A 73 15.56 8.33 -6.73
N SER A 74 16.09 8.67 -7.91
CA SER A 74 16.32 10.07 -8.26
C SER A 74 14.99 10.82 -8.37
N PRO A 75 14.89 12.07 -7.86
CA PRO A 75 13.74 12.94 -8.06
C PRO A 75 13.33 13.10 -9.54
N ASN A 76 14.28 12.99 -10.47
CA ASN A 76 14.00 13.08 -11.91
C ASN A 76 13.00 12.02 -12.42
N ASN A 77 12.88 10.87 -11.74
CA ASN A 77 11.91 9.84 -12.11
C ASN A 77 10.46 10.26 -11.78
N LEU A 78 10.25 11.27 -10.93
CA LEU A 78 8.93 11.89 -10.73
C LEU A 78 8.43 12.58 -12.00
N THR A 79 9.34 13.17 -12.79
CA THR A 79 9.02 13.71 -14.12
C THR A 79 8.47 12.61 -15.03
N ASP A 80 9.03 11.39 -14.96
CA ASP A 80 8.57 10.26 -15.75
C ASP A 80 7.19 9.76 -15.29
N LEU A 81 6.89 9.77 -13.99
CA LEU A 81 5.53 9.46 -13.48
C LEU A 81 4.50 10.50 -13.94
N LYS A 82 4.84 11.80 -13.87
CA LYS A 82 3.96 12.86 -14.38
C LYS A 82 3.75 12.72 -15.90
N TRP A 83 4.81 12.45 -16.64
CA TRP A 83 4.77 12.22 -18.10
C TRP A 83 3.93 10.99 -18.48
N LEU A 84 3.95 9.92 -17.67
CA LEU A 84 3.08 8.76 -17.85
C LEU A 84 1.59 9.11 -17.71
N GLY A 85 1.27 10.19 -17.00
CA GLY A 85 -0.10 10.68 -16.83
C GLY A 85 -0.65 10.52 -15.41
N PHE A 86 0.19 10.34 -14.38
CA PHE A 86 -0.28 10.32 -13.00
C PHE A 86 -0.49 11.74 -12.45
N ASP A 87 -1.57 11.92 -11.71
CA ASP A 87 -1.95 13.21 -11.10
C ASP A 87 -1.69 13.21 -9.60
N VAL A 88 -1.95 12.08 -8.95
CA VAL A 88 -1.84 11.90 -7.50
C VAL A 88 -0.98 10.69 -7.18
N VAL A 89 -0.10 10.86 -6.19
CA VAL A 89 0.70 9.79 -5.61
C VAL A 89 0.34 9.56 -4.15
N THR A 90 0.30 8.29 -3.72
CA THR A 90 0.23 7.96 -2.29
C THR A 90 1.63 7.78 -1.74
N THR A 91 1.92 8.39 -0.58
CA THR A 91 3.25 8.38 0.05
C THR A 91 3.28 7.65 1.39
N ALA A 92 2.13 7.15 1.85
CA ALA A 92 2.02 6.31 3.03
C ALA A 92 2.34 4.85 2.68
N ASN A 93 3.53 4.37 3.05
CA ASN A 93 3.91 2.97 2.93
C ASN A 93 5.03 2.64 3.94
N ASN A 94 5.50 1.40 3.90
CA ASN A 94 6.59 0.90 4.73
C ASN A 94 7.96 1.54 4.39
N HIS A 95 8.18 1.94 3.15
CA HIS A 95 9.44 2.52 2.66
C HIS A 95 9.56 4.03 2.86
N SER A 96 8.49 4.69 3.30
CA SER A 96 8.45 6.14 3.51
C SER A 96 9.49 6.69 4.50
N TYR A 97 10.20 5.86 5.25
CA TYR A 97 11.17 6.29 6.28
C TYR A 97 12.53 5.58 6.20
N ASP A 98 12.82 4.88 5.09
CA ASP A 98 14.11 4.19 4.89
C ASP A 98 15.32 5.13 5.09
N TYR A 99 15.15 6.40 4.71
CA TYR A 99 16.15 7.47 4.85
C TYR A 99 15.71 8.55 5.84
N SER A 100 15.03 8.14 6.93
CA SER A 100 14.59 8.99 8.04
C SER A 100 13.52 10.04 7.68
N GLU A 101 13.21 10.89 8.65
CA GLU A 101 12.32 12.04 8.48
C GLU A 101 12.77 12.97 7.36
N THR A 102 14.09 13.22 7.21
CA THR A 102 14.59 14.09 6.14
C THR A 102 14.34 13.47 4.76
N GLY A 103 14.61 12.18 4.58
CA GLY A 103 14.33 11.49 3.31
C GLY A 103 12.85 11.53 2.93
N PHE A 104 11.98 11.37 3.94
CA PHE A 104 10.54 11.50 3.77
C PHE A 104 10.12 12.92 3.33
N LEU A 105 10.58 13.95 4.05
CA LEU A 105 10.22 15.34 3.79
C LEU A 105 10.75 15.83 2.43
N GLU A 106 11.98 15.48 2.06
CA GLU A 106 12.53 15.78 0.73
C GLU A 106 11.73 15.10 -0.38
N THR A 107 11.24 13.88 -0.16
CA THR A 107 10.35 13.20 -1.11
C THR A 107 9.05 13.96 -1.31
N LEU A 108 8.42 14.45 -0.22
CA LEU A 108 7.20 15.27 -0.31
C LEU A 108 7.47 16.59 -1.05
N ALA A 109 8.59 17.25 -0.75
CA ALA A 109 8.99 18.48 -1.41
C ALA A 109 9.21 18.26 -2.92
N HIS A 110 9.94 17.22 -3.31
CA HIS A 110 10.17 16.90 -4.71
C HIS A 110 8.90 16.49 -5.45
N CYS A 111 7.96 15.78 -4.82
CA CYS A 111 6.66 15.51 -5.44
C CYS A 111 5.92 16.82 -5.76
N LYS A 112 5.98 17.79 -4.85
CA LYS A 112 5.35 19.11 -5.03
C LYS A 112 6.01 19.88 -6.17
N ASP A 113 7.35 19.88 -6.25
CA ASP A 113 8.11 20.54 -7.32
C ASP A 113 7.82 19.94 -8.71
N HIS A 114 7.39 18.68 -8.75
CA HIS A 114 7.03 17.96 -9.98
C HIS A 114 5.52 17.91 -10.26
N GLU A 115 4.72 18.73 -9.57
CA GLU A 115 3.27 18.84 -9.78
C GLU A 115 2.52 17.49 -9.65
N LEU A 116 3.01 16.63 -8.76
CA LEU A 116 2.35 15.40 -8.34
C LEU A 116 1.71 15.64 -6.98
N LEU A 117 0.39 15.62 -6.90
CA LEU A 117 -0.33 15.81 -5.64
C LEU A 117 -0.07 14.62 -4.71
N GLN A 118 0.07 14.83 -3.41
CA GLN A 118 0.44 13.76 -2.46
C GLN A 118 -0.66 13.48 -1.43
N ALA A 119 -0.95 12.20 -1.19
CA ALA A 119 -1.86 11.75 -0.14
C ALA A 119 -1.17 10.76 0.82
N GLY A 120 -1.50 10.85 2.11
CA GLY A 120 -1.07 9.90 3.14
C GLY A 120 0.21 10.25 3.90
N GLY A 121 0.83 11.38 3.59
CA GLY A 121 2.05 11.85 4.24
C GLY A 121 2.02 13.35 4.52
N GLY A 122 2.70 13.81 5.58
CA GLY A 122 2.75 15.24 5.90
C GLY A 122 3.67 15.58 7.05
N ASN A 123 3.75 16.87 7.41
CA ASN A 123 4.60 17.37 8.51
C ASN A 123 4.04 17.03 9.90
N ASN A 124 2.82 16.51 9.95
CA ASN A 124 2.13 16.08 11.17
C ASN A 124 0.94 15.19 10.80
N LEU A 125 0.28 14.60 11.79
CA LEU A 125 -0.82 13.66 11.56
C LEU A 125 -2.05 14.29 10.90
N ASN A 126 -2.28 15.60 11.05
CA ASN A 126 -3.38 16.28 10.39
C ASN A 126 -3.12 16.41 8.90
N GLU A 127 -1.92 16.85 8.50
CA GLU A 127 -1.51 16.90 7.09
C GLU A 127 -1.47 15.50 6.47
N ALA A 128 -0.94 14.49 7.18
CA ALA A 128 -0.87 13.14 6.65
C ALA A 128 -2.26 12.53 6.36
N ARG A 129 -3.29 12.90 7.13
CA ARG A 129 -4.69 12.48 6.91
C ARG A 129 -5.45 13.36 5.93
N ALA A 130 -4.94 14.54 5.60
CA ALA A 130 -5.63 15.49 4.74
C ALA A 130 -5.74 14.95 3.30
N PRO A 131 -6.83 15.29 2.60
CA PRO A 131 -6.97 14.94 1.19
C PRO A 131 -6.03 15.75 0.30
N ALA A 132 -5.46 15.08 -0.69
CA ALA A 132 -5.00 15.73 -1.91
C ALA A 132 -6.21 16.06 -2.79
N TYR A 133 -6.35 17.32 -3.21
CA TYR A 133 -7.43 17.73 -4.11
C TYR A 133 -6.93 17.89 -5.54
N LEU A 134 -7.57 17.17 -6.46
CA LEU A 134 -7.37 17.27 -7.90
C LEU A 134 -8.64 17.85 -8.55
N ASP A 135 -8.49 18.93 -9.31
CA ASP A 135 -9.59 19.51 -10.09
C ASP A 135 -9.63 18.87 -11.49
N THR A 136 -10.79 18.33 -11.86
CA THR A 136 -11.03 17.69 -13.17
C THR A 136 -12.29 18.27 -13.82
N ARG A 137 -12.55 17.93 -15.09
CA ARG A 137 -13.82 18.30 -15.75
C ARG A 137 -15.03 17.62 -15.11
N GLY A 138 -14.84 16.41 -14.57
CA GLY A 138 -15.85 15.64 -13.86
C GLY A 138 -16.11 16.09 -12.42
N GLY A 139 -15.43 17.14 -11.96
CA GLY A 139 -15.51 17.65 -10.58
C GLY A 139 -14.22 17.50 -9.80
N ARG A 140 -14.23 17.97 -8.56
CA ARG A 140 -13.08 17.92 -7.66
C ARG A 140 -12.97 16.54 -7.00
N VAL A 141 -11.80 15.94 -7.10
CA VAL A 141 -11.45 14.64 -6.54
C VAL A 141 -10.59 14.83 -5.29
N ALA A 142 -11.02 14.28 -4.16
CA ALA A 142 -10.27 14.18 -2.92
C ALA A 142 -9.67 12.78 -2.78
N VAL A 143 -8.35 12.69 -2.75
CA VAL A 143 -7.63 11.44 -2.53
C VAL A 143 -7.01 11.47 -1.14
N MET A 144 -7.33 10.46 -0.33
CA MET A 144 -6.71 10.22 0.97
C MET A 144 -5.99 8.89 0.93
N ALA A 145 -4.95 8.73 1.73
CA ALA A 145 -4.23 7.46 1.81
C ALA A 145 -3.67 7.18 3.21
N GLY A 146 -3.30 5.93 3.47
CA GLY A 146 -2.61 5.52 4.68
C GLY A 146 -1.84 4.22 4.50
N THR A 147 -1.21 3.75 5.57
CA THR A 147 -0.53 2.43 5.58
C THR A 147 -0.81 1.69 6.88
N SER A 148 -1.04 0.38 6.81
CA SER A 148 -1.02 -0.51 7.98
C SER A 148 0.37 -1.10 8.25
N THR A 149 1.25 -1.11 7.24
CA THR A 149 2.61 -1.60 7.37
C THR A 149 3.59 -0.44 7.49
N PHE A 150 4.09 -0.21 8.70
CA PHE A 150 4.95 0.94 9.02
C PHE A 150 5.84 0.64 10.23
N SER A 151 6.80 1.53 10.49
CA SER A 151 7.57 1.53 11.73
C SER A 151 7.03 2.59 12.68
N ASP A 152 7.18 2.40 13.99
CA ASP A 152 6.74 3.43 14.97
C ASP A 152 7.40 4.79 14.71
N ASP A 153 8.62 4.78 14.17
CA ASP A 153 9.36 5.99 13.82
C ASP A 153 8.78 6.70 12.60
N SER A 154 8.11 6.00 11.68
CA SER A 154 7.54 6.59 10.48
C SER A 154 6.12 7.15 10.67
N ARG A 155 5.47 6.85 11.79
CA ARG A 155 4.11 7.33 12.07
C ARG A 155 4.07 8.83 12.35
N ALA A 156 3.19 9.53 11.63
CA ALA A 156 2.90 10.94 11.90
C ALA A 156 2.25 11.13 13.27
N GLY A 157 2.63 12.20 13.97
CA GLY A 157 2.10 12.55 15.30
C GLY A 157 1.35 13.88 15.30
N HIS A 158 0.36 14.01 16.19
CA HIS A 158 -0.24 15.30 16.47
C HIS A 158 0.77 16.22 17.18
N GLY A 159 0.70 17.52 16.87
CA GLY A 159 1.33 18.52 17.72
C GLY A 159 0.54 18.73 19.00
N ARG A 160 1.20 19.33 19.99
CA ARG A 160 0.57 19.88 21.19
C ARG A 160 0.76 21.40 21.24
N LEU A 161 0.13 22.05 22.22
CA LEU A 161 0.32 23.48 22.46
C LEU A 161 1.80 23.87 22.70
N ASP A 162 2.61 22.93 23.19
CA ASP A 162 4.00 23.15 23.59
C ASP A 162 5.02 22.37 22.75
N PHE A 163 4.58 21.61 21.73
CA PHE A 163 5.50 20.84 20.88
C PHE A 163 4.93 20.65 19.47
N PRO A 164 5.72 20.82 18.40
CA PRO A 164 5.23 20.63 17.03
C PRO A 164 4.76 19.18 16.79
N GLY A 165 3.96 19.00 15.74
CA GLY A 165 3.62 17.66 15.28
C GLY A 165 4.85 16.94 14.73
N LYS A 166 4.75 15.61 14.65
CA LYS A 166 5.81 14.77 14.10
C LYS A 166 5.49 14.45 12.64
N PRO A 167 6.38 14.75 11.69
CA PRO A 167 6.23 14.31 10.30
C PRO A 167 6.09 12.79 10.19
N GLY A 168 5.41 12.34 9.15
CA GLY A 168 5.29 10.91 8.88
C GLY A 168 4.11 10.53 8.02
N VAL A 169 3.85 9.22 8.01
CA VAL A 169 2.74 8.60 7.30
C VAL A 169 1.47 8.58 8.15
N ASN A 170 0.33 8.61 7.48
CA ASN A 170 -0.98 8.31 8.07
C ASN A 170 -1.08 6.81 8.34
N ALA A 171 -0.67 6.41 9.54
CA ALA A 171 -0.70 5.03 9.98
C ALA A 171 -2.12 4.59 10.36
N LEU A 172 -2.53 3.43 9.86
CA LEU A 172 -3.69 2.68 10.32
C LEU A 172 -3.19 1.55 11.22
N ARG A 173 -3.16 1.80 12.54
CA ARG A 173 -2.83 0.73 13.49
C ARG A 173 -3.92 -0.34 13.49
N HIS A 174 -3.53 -1.56 13.78
CA HIS A 174 -4.44 -2.65 14.09
C HIS A 174 -3.92 -3.45 15.28
N ASN A 175 -4.86 -3.99 16.05
CA ASN A 175 -4.56 -4.95 17.11
C ASN A 175 -4.71 -6.35 16.55
N THR A 176 -3.84 -7.26 16.99
CA THR A 176 -3.88 -8.68 16.60
C THR A 176 -4.00 -9.54 17.85
N VAL A 177 -5.05 -10.36 17.92
CA VAL A 177 -5.28 -11.32 19.01
C VAL A 177 -5.14 -12.74 18.46
N HIS A 178 -4.24 -13.52 19.07
CA HIS A 178 -4.00 -14.91 18.72
C HIS A 178 -4.77 -15.81 19.67
N TYR A 179 -5.74 -16.53 19.13
CA TYR A 179 -6.52 -17.49 19.90
C TYR A 179 -5.82 -18.85 19.88
N VAL A 180 -5.54 -19.40 21.07
CA VAL A 180 -4.80 -20.65 21.26
C VAL A 180 -5.47 -21.55 22.28
N GLN A 181 -5.23 -22.85 22.19
CA GLN A 181 -5.73 -23.80 23.19
C GLN A 181 -5.01 -23.64 24.53
N LYS A 182 -5.68 -24.06 25.61
CA LYS A 182 -5.21 -23.91 26.99
C LYS A 182 -3.77 -24.39 27.21
N HIS A 183 -3.40 -25.56 26.67
CA HIS A 183 -2.05 -26.11 26.86
C HIS A 183 -0.94 -25.24 26.23
N VAL A 184 -1.20 -24.59 25.08
CA VAL A 184 -0.26 -23.66 24.44
C VAL A 184 -0.19 -22.36 25.23
N PHE A 185 -1.34 -21.85 25.68
CA PHE A 185 -1.42 -20.68 26.54
C PHE A 185 -0.57 -20.86 27.81
N ASP A 186 -0.70 -22.01 28.48
CA ASP A 186 0.05 -22.33 29.69
C ASP A 186 1.56 -22.46 29.43
N ALA A 187 1.94 -23.08 28.30
CA ALA A 187 3.34 -23.17 27.89
C ALA A 187 3.95 -21.80 27.60
N LEU A 188 3.23 -20.91 26.91
CA LEU A 188 3.64 -19.53 26.65
C LEU A 188 3.74 -18.73 27.96
N GLY A 189 2.81 -18.91 28.89
CA GLY A 189 2.85 -18.30 30.21
C GLY A 189 4.07 -18.75 31.02
N THR A 190 4.40 -20.03 30.95
CA THR A 190 5.60 -20.60 31.57
C THR A 190 6.86 -19.99 30.95
N ALA A 191 6.96 -19.97 29.62
CA ALA A 191 8.10 -19.36 28.92
C ALA A 191 8.27 -17.88 29.27
N LYS A 192 7.16 -17.12 29.39
CA LYS A 192 7.18 -15.71 29.81
C LYS A 192 7.84 -15.54 31.19
N VAL A 193 7.52 -16.42 32.14
CA VAL A 193 8.07 -16.38 33.49
C VAL A 193 9.52 -16.82 33.50
N GLU A 194 9.83 -18.00 32.95
CA GLU A 194 11.16 -18.61 32.98
C GLU A 194 12.21 -17.79 32.20
N LEU A 195 11.79 -17.08 31.14
CA LEU A 195 12.66 -16.15 30.40
C LEU A 195 12.71 -14.75 31.02
N GLY A 196 12.07 -14.52 32.17
CA GLY A 196 12.13 -13.28 32.94
C GLY A 196 11.33 -12.11 32.36
N TYR A 197 10.42 -12.33 31.40
CA TYR A 197 9.59 -11.24 30.84
C TYR A 197 8.59 -10.72 31.87
N SER A 198 8.04 -11.58 32.72
CA SER A 198 7.13 -11.16 33.80
C SER A 198 7.81 -10.21 34.79
N GLU A 199 9.08 -10.46 35.11
CA GLU A 199 9.87 -9.60 35.98
C GLU A 199 10.21 -8.27 35.32
N LYS A 200 10.62 -8.29 34.04
CA LYS A 200 10.85 -7.06 33.26
C LYS A 200 9.61 -6.18 33.22
N GLU A 201 8.43 -6.75 33.02
CA GLU A 201 7.17 -6.02 33.02
C GLU A 201 6.84 -5.44 34.40
N ARG A 202 7.09 -6.19 35.48
CA ARG A 202 6.88 -5.71 36.86
C ARG A 202 7.79 -4.52 37.16
N VAL A 203 9.08 -4.68 36.88
CA VAL A 203 10.09 -3.63 37.06
C VAL A 203 9.73 -2.39 36.23
N ALA A 204 9.36 -2.56 34.95
CA ALA A 204 8.96 -1.43 34.11
C ALA A 204 7.78 -0.64 34.71
N ARG A 205 6.78 -1.34 35.30
CA ARG A 205 5.64 -0.71 35.99
C ARG A 205 6.02 0.01 37.29
N GLU A 206 7.05 -0.45 37.99
CA GLU A 206 7.58 0.20 39.19
C GLU A 206 8.35 1.48 38.86
N PHE A 207 9.10 1.48 37.75
CA PHE A 207 9.92 2.62 37.34
C PHE A 207 9.13 3.72 36.62
N VAL A 208 8.14 3.35 35.80
CA VAL A 208 7.29 4.31 35.09
C VAL A 208 5.84 3.86 35.23
N PRO A 209 4.96 4.66 35.86
CA PRO A 209 3.52 4.42 35.83
C PRO A 209 3.00 4.75 34.42
N ILE A 210 3.29 3.86 33.47
CA ILE A 210 2.70 3.88 32.13
C ILE A 210 1.22 3.55 32.31
N ALA A 211 0.33 4.22 31.57
CA ALA A 211 -1.06 3.80 31.45
C ALA A 211 -1.08 2.31 31.10
N SER A 212 -1.42 1.48 32.08
CA SER A 212 -1.45 0.05 31.92
C SER A 212 -2.34 -0.28 30.73
N SER A 213 -1.89 -1.19 29.86
CA SER A 213 -2.78 -1.86 28.91
C SER A 213 -4.08 -2.21 29.62
N PRO A 214 -5.24 -2.12 28.94
CA PRO A 214 -6.53 -2.38 29.57
C PRO A 214 -6.45 -3.67 30.39
N PRO A 215 -7.00 -3.69 31.62
CA PRO A 215 -6.88 -4.84 32.51
C PRO A 215 -7.40 -6.07 31.78
N VAL A 216 -6.48 -6.97 31.46
CA VAL A 216 -6.75 -8.27 30.87
C VAL A 216 -6.84 -9.28 32.00
N ASP A 217 -7.78 -10.22 31.90
CA ASP A 217 -7.88 -11.32 32.85
C ASP A 217 -6.68 -12.26 32.64
N PRO A 218 -5.70 -12.33 33.56
CA PRO A 218 -4.52 -13.15 33.38
C PRO A 218 -4.83 -14.66 33.32
N ALA A 219 -6.05 -15.08 33.68
CA ALA A 219 -6.49 -16.46 33.53
C ALA A 219 -6.80 -16.82 32.06
N THR A 220 -7.15 -15.83 31.23
CA THR A 220 -7.58 -16.05 29.84
C THR A 220 -6.77 -15.30 28.79
N ASP A 221 -6.00 -14.30 29.21
CA ASP A 221 -5.27 -13.38 28.33
C ASP A 221 -3.79 -13.29 28.72
N LEU A 222 -2.92 -13.31 27.72
CA LEU A 222 -1.47 -13.29 27.90
C LEU A 222 -0.82 -12.41 26.85
N HIS A 223 0.01 -11.46 27.29
CA HIS A 223 0.95 -10.76 26.42
C HIS A 223 2.34 -11.35 26.60
N VAL A 224 2.93 -11.85 25.52
CA VAL A 224 4.27 -12.45 25.54
C VAL A 224 4.95 -12.24 24.18
N PHE A 225 6.25 -11.92 24.21
CA PHE A 225 7.06 -11.65 23.01
C PHE A 225 6.43 -10.62 22.05
N GLY A 226 5.79 -9.57 22.60
CA GLY A 226 5.14 -8.52 21.82
C GLY A 226 3.80 -8.92 21.17
N ASN A 227 3.28 -10.12 21.45
CA ASN A 227 2.03 -10.62 20.89
C ASN A 227 0.98 -10.83 21.98
N HIS A 228 -0.30 -10.64 21.63
CA HIS A 228 -1.44 -10.89 22.52
C HIS A 228 -2.09 -12.24 22.18
N PHE A 229 -2.26 -13.07 23.20
CA PHE A 229 -2.87 -14.38 23.14
C PHE A 229 -4.10 -14.49 24.04
N ARG A 230 -5.12 -15.21 23.58
CA ARG A 230 -6.33 -15.52 24.35
C ARG A 230 -6.69 -17.00 24.24
N ILE A 231 -7.23 -17.58 25.31
CA ILE A 231 -7.67 -18.98 25.32
C ILE A 231 -8.89 -19.15 24.40
N SER A 232 -8.87 -20.22 23.59
CA SER A 232 -9.99 -20.66 22.75
C SER A 232 -9.91 -22.17 22.49
N GLU A 233 -11.03 -22.79 22.11
CA GLU A 233 -11.06 -24.18 21.65
C GLU A 233 -10.35 -24.38 20.29
N ARG A 234 -10.25 -23.32 19.49
CA ARG A 234 -9.68 -23.33 18.13
C ARG A 234 -8.57 -22.31 17.98
N TYR A 235 -7.62 -22.62 17.10
CA TYR A 235 -6.58 -21.67 16.69
C TYR A 235 -7.15 -20.68 15.68
N SER A 236 -7.01 -19.40 15.95
CA SER A 236 -7.37 -18.33 15.02
C SER A 236 -6.61 -17.05 15.31
N ILE A 237 -6.62 -16.13 14.35
CA ILE A 237 -6.11 -14.77 14.53
C ILE A 237 -7.26 -13.83 14.22
N GLU A 238 -7.48 -12.87 15.11
CA GLU A 238 -8.41 -11.76 14.91
C GLU A 238 -7.61 -10.48 14.80
N THR A 239 -7.99 -9.64 13.84
CA THR A 239 -7.41 -8.31 13.65
C THR A 239 -8.49 -7.25 13.67
N GLN A 240 -8.20 -6.10 14.28
CA GLN A 240 -9.14 -4.99 14.39
C GLN A 240 -8.42 -3.65 14.24
N CYS A 241 -8.95 -2.74 13.44
CA CYS A 241 -8.43 -1.39 13.32
C CYS A 241 -8.48 -0.63 14.65
N HIS A 242 -7.47 0.20 14.90
CA HIS A 242 -7.42 1.05 16.08
C HIS A 242 -8.47 2.17 16.01
N ARG A 243 -9.27 2.31 17.06
CA ARG A 243 -10.45 3.20 17.05
C ARG A 243 -10.12 4.67 16.78
N GLU A 244 -9.08 5.21 17.43
CA GLU A 244 -8.64 6.60 17.22
C GLU A 244 -8.21 6.88 15.78
N ASP A 245 -7.65 5.88 15.09
CA ASP A 245 -7.23 6.05 13.70
C ASP A 245 -8.45 6.10 12.78
N LEU A 246 -9.44 5.24 13.01
CA LEU A 246 -10.74 5.30 12.32
C LEU A 246 -11.45 6.63 12.55
N GLU A 247 -11.53 7.11 13.79
CA GLU A 247 -12.17 8.38 14.15
C GLU A 247 -11.49 9.57 13.47
N GLY A 248 -10.15 9.59 13.47
CA GLY A 248 -9.35 10.63 12.82
C GLY A 248 -9.47 10.60 11.29
N ILE A 249 -9.47 9.42 10.68
CA ILE A 249 -9.67 9.26 9.23
C ILE A 249 -11.10 9.70 8.84
N ALA A 250 -12.12 9.27 9.58
CA ALA A 250 -13.49 9.71 9.35
C ALA A 250 -13.66 11.23 9.49
N HIS A 251 -12.91 11.87 10.40
CA HIS A 251 -12.92 13.33 10.52
C HIS A 251 -12.53 14.02 9.21
N TRP A 252 -11.45 13.57 8.57
CA TRP A 252 -10.99 14.12 7.30
C TRP A 252 -11.89 13.75 6.12
N LEU A 253 -12.48 12.56 6.11
CA LEU A 253 -13.48 12.16 5.10
C LEU A 253 -14.75 13.03 5.15
N ARG A 254 -15.25 13.35 6.35
CA ARG A 254 -16.36 14.31 6.54
C ARG A 254 -15.99 15.73 6.12
N GLY A 255 -14.72 16.11 6.24
CA GLY A 255 -14.22 17.39 5.74
C GLY A 255 -14.18 17.45 4.22
N ALA A 256 -13.67 16.38 3.59
CA ALA A 256 -13.57 16.24 2.15
C ALA A 256 -14.95 16.25 1.46
N GLU A 257 -15.98 15.69 2.10
CA GLU A 257 -17.37 15.73 1.63
C GLU A 257 -17.86 17.14 1.27
N LYS A 258 -17.40 18.15 2.02
CA LYS A 258 -17.85 19.54 1.86
C LYS A 258 -17.11 20.26 0.74
N GLN A 259 -16.06 19.66 0.19
CA GLN A 259 -15.14 20.31 -0.74
C GLN A 259 -14.95 19.55 -2.04
N ALA A 260 -15.31 18.28 -2.12
CA ALA A 260 -15.08 17.44 -3.29
C ALA A 260 -16.33 16.66 -3.70
N ASP A 261 -16.47 16.48 -5.01
CA ASP A 261 -17.52 15.69 -5.63
C ASP A 261 -17.20 14.18 -5.52
N TRP A 262 -15.90 13.85 -5.57
CA TRP A 262 -15.39 12.48 -5.52
C TRP A 262 -14.39 12.32 -4.38
N ARG A 263 -14.46 11.21 -3.65
CA ARG A 263 -13.63 10.84 -2.51
C ARG A 263 -13.09 9.43 -2.73
N ILE A 264 -11.77 9.29 -2.64
CA ILE A 264 -11.05 8.04 -2.92
C ILE A 264 -10.13 7.79 -1.74
N TYR A 265 -10.05 6.54 -1.27
CA TYR A 265 -9.12 6.15 -0.21
C TYR A 265 -8.16 5.04 -0.67
N GLY A 266 -6.86 5.28 -0.53
CA GLY A 266 -5.78 4.32 -0.78
C GLY A 266 -5.22 3.72 0.52
N LEU A 267 -4.81 2.45 0.52
CA LEU A 267 -4.08 1.88 1.66
C LEU A 267 -2.94 0.95 1.25
N HIS A 268 -1.75 1.20 1.77
CA HIS A 268 -0.64 0.27 1.71
C HIS A 268 -0.73 -0.79 2.83
N CYS A 269 -0.76 -2.08 2.50
CA CYS A 269 -0.98 -3.17 3.47
C CYS A 269 -0.31 -4.48 3.06
N HIS A 270 0.82 -4.85 3.68
CA HIS A 270 1.46 -6.16 3.50
C HIS A 270 0.80 -7.29 4.28
N GLU A 271 0.01 -6.96 5.31
CA GLU A 271 -0.64 -7.95 6.14
C GLU A 271 -1.53 -8.88 5.29
N SER A 272 -1.64 -10.15 5.71
CA SER A 272 -2.38 -11.20 5.01
C SER A 272 -3.42 -11.83 5.95
N GLY A 273 -4.48 -12.35 5.36
CA GLY A 273 -5.55 -13.05 6.07
C GLY A 273 -5.19 -14.45 6.51
N THR A 274 -6.10 -15.05 7.29
CA THR A 274 -5.91 -16.36 7.93
C THR A 274 -6.78 -17.47 7.34
N SER A 275 -7.59 -17.20 6.31
CA SER A 275 -8.47 -18.17 5.65
C SER A 275 -8.19 -18.31 4.14
N GLY A 276 -8.26 -19.54 3.61
CA GLY A 276 -8.00 -19.90 2.21
C GLY A 276 -7.62 -21.38 2.05
N GLU A 277 -7.77 -21.96 0.84
CA GLU A 277 -7.57 -23.40 0.52
C GLU A 277 -6.18 -23.97 0.89
N PHE A 278 -5.22 -23.09 1.20
CA PHE A 278 -3.94 -23.45 1.79
C PHE A 278 -3.90 -22.94 3.23
N HIS A 279 -4.17 -23.82 4.18
CA HIS A 279 -3.96 -23.52 5.60
C HIS A 279 -2.47 -23.20 5.85
N GLY A 280 -2.23 -22.00 6.40
CA GLY A 280 -0.90 -21.44 6.66
C GLY A 280 -0.56 -20.31 5.67
N GLY A 281 -0.73 -19.05 6.08
CA GLY A 281 -0.15 -17.91 5.37
C GLY A 281 -0.56 -17.73 3.90
N SER A 282 -1.83 -17.99 3.55
CA SER A 282 -2.33 -17.66 2.22
C SER A 282 -2.22 -16.15 1.99
N ARG A 283 -1.18 -15.74 1.25
CA ARG A 283 -0.86 -14.34 0.91
C ARG A 283 -2.02 -13.63 0.20
N ILE A 284 -2.92 -14.38 -0.42
CA ILE A 284 -3.95 -13.90 -1.34
C ILE A 284 -5.17 -13.33 -0.62
N ALA A 285 -5.52 -13.87 0.56
CA ALA A 285 -6.62 -13.33 1.34
C ALA A 285 -6.17 -12.04 2.05
N PRO A 286 -6.95 -10.94 1.99
CA PRO A 286 -6.68 -9.78 2.83
C PRO A 286 -6.93 -10.13 4.31
N PRO A 287 -6.28 -9.41 5.24
CA PRO A 287 -6.61 -9.53 6.65
C PRO A 287 -7.99 -8.91 6.92
N LYS A 288 -8.69 -9.42 7.92
CA LYS A 288 -10.05 -8.97 8.25
C LYS A 288 -10.15 -7.47 8.50
N PHE A 289 -9.18 -6.88 9.20
CA PHE A 289 -9.15 -5.43 9.43
C PHE A 289 -9.13 -4.62 8.11
N LEU A 290 -8.50 -5.13 7.04
CA LEU A 290 -8.44 -4.45 5.75
C LEU A 290 -9.82 -4.47 5.07
N GLU A 291 -10.52 -5.60 5.12
CA GLU A 291 -11.90 -5.70 4.61
C GLU A 291 -12.84 -4.75 5.38
N GLU A 292 -12.77 -4.78 6.71
CA GLU A 292 -13.57 -3.90 7.58
C GLU A 292 -13.24 -2.41 7.32
N PHE A 293 -11.96 -2.07 7.17
CA PHE A 293 -11.53 -0.70 6.89
C PHE A 293 -11.95 -0.22 5.50
N ALA A 294 -11.81 -1.05 4.46
CA ALA A 294 -12.21 -0.70 3.11
C ALA A 294 -13.72 -0.42 3.04
N ARG A 295 -14.55 -1.29 3.64
CA ARG A 295 -16.00 -1.06 3.74
C ARG A 295 -16.33 0.17 4.57
N PHE A 296 -15.60 0.41 5.67
CA PHE A 296 -15.74 1.61 6.48
C PHE A 296 -15.51 2.90 5.69
N THR A 297 -14.49 2.99 4.83
CA THR A 297 -14.26 4.21 4.05
C THR A 297 -15.37 4.45 3.02
N ILE A 298 -15.89 3.40 2.39
CA ILE A 298 -17.09 3.48 1.53
C ILE A 298 -18.30 3.95 2.33
N ASP A 299 -18.50 3.43 3.54
CA ASP A 299 -19.57 3.85 4.45
C ASP A 299 -19.44 5.30 4.93
N GLN A 300 -18.22 5.85 4.93
CA GLN A 300 -17.95 7.28 5.15
C GLN A 300 -18.07 8.13 3.87
N GLY A 301 -18.49 7.54 2.75
CA GLY A 301 -18.82 8.24 1.51
C GLY A 301 -17.73 8.24 0.43
N CYS A 302 -16.67 7.44 0.57
CA CYS A 302 -15.75 7.19 -0.55
C CYS A 302 -16.46 6.50 -1.71
N GLN A 303 -16.20 6.96 -2.93
CA GLN A 303 -16.69 6.32 -4.14
C GLN A 303 -15.86 5.09 -4.51
N MET A 304 -14.66 4.92 -3.97
CA MET A 304 -13.87 3.71 -4.14
C MET A 304 -12.75 3.57 -3.11
N PHE A 305 -12.25 2.35 -2.97
CA PHE A 305 -11.08 2.01 -2.19
C PHE A 305 -10.08 1.21 -3.02
N PHE A 306 -8.79 1.46 -2.84
CA PHE A 306 -7.74 0.67 -3.48
C PHE A 306 -6.58 0.41 -2.53
N ALA A 307 -6.04 -0.80 -2.58
CA ALA A 307 -4.88 -1.19 -1.79
C ALA A 307 -3.75 -1.72 -2.67
N HIS A 308 -2.58 -1.79 -2.08
CA HIS A 308 -1.31 -2.22 -2.67
C HIS A 308 -0.33 -2.58 -1.54
N GLY A 309 0.91 -2.95 -1.85
CA GLY A 309 1.92 -3.39 -0.88
C GLY A 309 2.26 -4.88 -0.92
N PRO A 310 1.32 -5.84 -1.02
CA PRO A 310 1.69 -7.26 -1.13
C PRO A 310 2.50 -7.59 -2.40
N HIS A 311 2.58 -6.66 -3.37
CA HIS A 311 3.23 -6.80 -4.67
C HIS A 311 2.57 -7.81 -5.63
N PHE A 312 1.41 -8.35 -5.30
CA PHE A 312 0.60 -9.20 -6.17
C PHE A 312 -0.89 -8.85 -6.06
N LEU A 313 -1.68 -9.31 -7.03
CA LEU A 313 -3.12 -9.03 -7.11
C LEU A 313 -3.92 -9.79 -6.06
N ARG A 314 -4.83 -9.08 -5.38
CA ARG A 314 -5.87 -9.67 -4.51
C ARG A 314 -7.26 -9.42 -5.10
N GLY A 315 -8.28 -9.97 -4.45
CA GLY A 315 -9.67 -9.90 -4.90
C GLY A 315 -10.22 -8.48 -5.07
N ILE A 316 -11.26 -8.39 -5.89
CA ILE A 316 -12.07 -7.19 -6.11
C ILE A 316 -13.44 -7.43 -5.50
N GLU A 317 -13.95 -6.49 -4.72
CA GLU A 317 -15.30 -6.49 -4.16
C GLU A 317 -16.09 -5.29 -4.70
N ILE A 318 -17.37 -5.50 -5.01
CA ILE A 318 -18.31 -4.40 -5.26
C ILE A 318 -19.20 -4.26 -4.02
N TYR A 319 -18.89 -3.29 -3.17
CA TYR A 319 -19.61 -3.02 -1.93
C TYR A 319 -20.44 -1.75 -2.08
N LYS A 320 -21.76 -1.87 -1.94
CA LYS A 320 -22.72 -0.74 -2.12
C LYS A 320 -22.53 0.02 -3.45
N ASN A 321 -22.37 -0.73 -4.55
CA ASN A 321 -22.10 -0.19 -5.89
C ASN A 321 -20.79 0.61 -6.02
N ARG A 322 -19.84 0.42 -5.09
CA ARG A 322 -18.52 1.05 -5.10
C ARG A 322 -17.43 -0.02 -5.13
N PRO A 323 -16.34 0.17 -5.90
CA PRO A 323 -15.33 -0.84 -6.04
C PRO A 323 -14.30 -0.78 -4.91
N ILE A 324 -13.90 -1.94 -4.44
CA ILE A 324 -12.82 -2.17 -3.49
C ILE A 324 -11.80 -3.08 -4.16
N PHE A 325 -10.58 -2.58 -4.36
CA PHE A 325 -9.45 -3.36 -4.85
C PHE A 325 -8.54 -3.72 -3.67
N TYR A 326 -8.49 -5.00 -3.26
CA TYR A 326 -7.72 -5.41 -2.08
C TYR A 326 -6.20 -5.48 -2.30
N SER A 327 -5.75 -5.47 -3.57
CA SER A 327 -4.36 -5.20 -3.95
C SER A 327 -4.28 -5.07 -5.47
N LEU A 328 -3.66 -3.99 -5.96
CA LEU A 328 -3.37 -3.76 -7.38
C LEU A 328 -2.00 -4.32 -7.81
N GLY A 329 -1.24 -4.94 -6.90
CA GLY A 329 0.10 -5.46 -7.20
C GLY A 329 1.09 -4.35 -7.57
N ASN A 330 2.08 -4.66 -8.40
CA ASN A 330 3.07 -3.68 -8.85
C ASN A 330 2.65 -2.99 -10.15
N PHE A 331 2.81 -1.68 -10.26
CA PHE A 331 2.74 -0.98 -11.55
C PHE A 331 4.13 -0.82 -12.18
N ILE A 332 5.14 -0.40 -11.41
CA ILE A 332 6.55 -0.36 -11.82
C ILE A 332 7.35 -1.12 -10.76
N PHE A 333 8.23 -2.04 -11.17
CA PHE A 333 8.97 -2.88 -10.23
C PHE A 333 10.45 -3.00 -10.58
N GLN A 334 11.24 -1.98 -10.21
CA GLN A 334 12.66 -1.85 -10.56
C GLN A 334 13.59 -1.89 -9.33
N ASN A 335 13.16 -2.59 -8.27
CA ASN A 335 13.87 -2.69 -6.98
C ASN A 335 15.28 -3.31 -7.04
N GLU A 336 15.68 -3.88 -8.18
CA GLU A 336 17.01 -4.44 -8.44
C GLU A 336 17.99 -3.42 -9.03
N THR A 337 17.54 -2.20 -9.30
CA THR A 337 18.35 -1.15 -9.95
C THR A 337 18.40 0.14 -9.12
N VAL A 338 18.26 0.00 -7.79
CA VAL A 338 18.52 1.08 -6.83
C VAL A 338 19.99 1.47 -6.95
N GLN A 339 20.24 2.78 -7.07
CA GLN A 339 21.56 3.26 -7.47
C GLN A 339 22.60 3.17 -6.36
N TRP A 340 22.25 3.57 -5.14
CA TRP A 340 23.14 3.51 -3.99
C TRP A 340 22.35 3.04 -2.76
N VAL A 341 22.94 2.13 -2.00
CA VAL A 341 22.38 1.61 -0.76
C VAL A 341 23.43 1.70 0.35
N PRO A 342 23.03 1.81 1.63
CA PRO A 342 23.98 1.99 2.72
C PRO A 342 24.68 0.68 3.10
N GLU A 343 25.84 0.78 3.78
CA GLU A 343 26.69 -0.35 4.18
C GLU A 343 25.93 -1.51 4.87
N PRO A 344 24.97 -1.28 5.79
CA PRO A 344 24.24 -2.37 6.44
C PRO A 344 23.46 -3.27 5.48
N ALA A 345 23.11 -2.76 4.29
CA ALA A 345 22.45 -3.54 3.25
C ALA A 345 23.39 -4.59 2.64
N TYR A 346 24.70 -4.30 2.58
CA TYR A 346 25.73 -5.20 2.05
C TYR A 346 26.14 -6.25 3.07
N SER A 347 26.50 -5.82 4.29
CA SER A 347 26.95 -6.72 5.34
C SER A 347 25.87 -7.76 5.70
N GLY A 348 24.60 -7.37 5.59
CA GLY A 348 23.45 -8.25 5.70
C GLY A 348 23.38 -9.43 4.72
N LEU A 349 24.06 -9.31 3.58
CA LEU A 349 24.13 -10.33 2.52
C LEU A 349 25.54 -10.92 2.39
N SER A 350 26.37 -10.76 3.43
CA SER A 350 27.79 -11.17 3.41
C SER A 350 28.63 -10.49 2.31
N LEU A 351 28.22 -9.28 1.89
CA LEU A 351 28.98 -8.43 0.97
C LEU A 351 29.85 -7.44 1.76
N GLY A 352 31.00 -7.10 1.20
CA GLY A 352 31.99 -6.21 1.77
C GLY A 352 32.12 -4.86 1.04
N HIS A 353 33.09 -4.07 1.47
CA HIS A 353 33.30 -2.69 1.02
C HIS A 353 33.58 -2.52 -0.48
N HIS A 354 34.05 -3.58 -1.15
CA HIS A 354 34.37 -3.55 -2.59
C HIS A 354 33.21 -3.99 -3.48
N ASP A 355 32.13 -4.52 -2.89
CA ASP A 355 30.94 -4.92 -3.62
C ASP A 355 30.13 -3.68 -4.02
N THR A 356 29.49 -3.79 -5.18
CA THR A 356 28.74 -2.69 -5.79
C THR A 356 27.23 -2.83 -5.53
N PRO A 357 26.44 -1.77 -5.74
CA PRO A 357 24.97 -1.86 -5.72
C PRO A 357 24.42 -2.97 -6.64
N GLY A 358 25.13 -3.29 -7.74
CA GLY A 358 24.78 -4.41 -8.62
C GLY A 358 24.99 -5.77 -7.96
N ASP A 359 26.09 -5.96 -7.24
CA ASP A 359 26.37 -7.19 -6.47
C ASP A 359 25.35 -7.37 -5.34
N TRP A 360 24.98 -6.28 -4.67
CA TRP A 360 23.89 -6.25 -3.70
C TRP A 360 22.55 -6.66 -4.31
N GLY A 361 22.17 -6.04 -5.43
CA GLY A 361 20.94 -6.38 -6.14
C GLY A 361 20.90 -7.84 -6.59
N TRP A 362 22.03 -8.36 -7.06
CA TRP A 362 22.18 -9.77 -7.43
C TRP A 362 22.04 -10.70 -6.22
N ALA A 363 22.75 -10.42 -5.13
CA ALA A 363 22.77 -11.26 -3.93
C ALA A 363 21.39 -11.37 -3.26
N ARG A 364 20.55 -10.33 -3.32
CA ARG A 364 19.18 -10.35 -2.78
C ARG A 364 18.29 -11.42 -3.39
N SER A 365 18.51 -11.76 -4.65
CA SER A 365 17.72 -12.75 -5.38
C SER A 365 18.54 -13.95 -5.83
N ASP A 366 19.85 -13.97 -5.55
CA ASP A 366 20.80 -14.96 -6.04
C ASP A 366 20.66 -15.19 -7.55
N GLY A 367 20.67 -14.09 -8.32
CA GLY A 367 20.48 -14.13 -9.76
C GLY A 367 19.05 -14.54 -10.18
N ALA A 368 18.04 -14.04 -9.48
CA ALA A 368 16.62 -14.38 -9.68
C ALA A 368 16.22 -15.82 -9.30
N ARG A 369 16.97 -16.50 -8.44
CA ARG A 369 16.61 -17.79 -7.84
C ARG A 369 15.68 -17.69 -6.65
N TYR A 370 15.72 -16.58 -5.89
CA TYR A 370 14.92 -16.34 -4.70
C TYR A 370 14.20 -14.99 -4.72
N GLY A 371 13.30 -14.82 -3.75
CA GLY A 371 12.57 -13.57 -3.52
C GLY A 371 11.64 -13.21 -4.67
N PHE A 372 11.42 -11.91 -4.87
CA PHE A 372 10.47 -11.42 -5.87
C PHE A 372 10.84 -11.83 -7.30
N ALA A 373 12.13 -11.82 -7.64
CA ALA A 373 12.61 -12.10 -8.99
C ALA A 373 12.39 -13.56 -9.45
N ALA A 374 12.08 -14.48 -8.52
CA ALA A 374 11.89 -15.89 -8.80
C ALA A 374 10.44 -16.26 -9.19
N ASP A 375 9.45 -15.41 -8.88
CA ASP A 375 8.04 -15.73 -9.04
C ASP A 375 7.33 -14.76 -10.00
N PRO A 376 6.66 -15.26 -11.06
CA PRO A 376 5.93 -14.39 -12.00
C PRO A 376 4.79 -13.59 -11.36
N VAL A 377 4.28 -13.99 -10.19
CA VAL A 377 3.15 -13.30 -9.54
C VAL A 377 3.45 -11.83 -9.24
N PHE A 378 4.71 -11.48 -9.01
CA PHE A 378 5.15 -10.10 -8.72
C PHE A 378 5.35 -9.24 -9.96
N TYR A 379 5.33 -9.86 -11.15
CA TYR A 379 5.53 -9.18 -12.44
C TYR A 379 4.25 -9.18 -13.29
N ARG A 380 3.13 -9.56 -12.70
CA ARG A 380 1.81 -9.59 -13.32
C ARG A 380 0.89 -8.69 -12.53
N SER A 381 0.25 -7.78 -13.23
CA SER A 381 -0.53 -6.71 -12.59
C SER A 381 -1.72 -6.31 -13.44
N VAL A 382 -2.47 -5.31 -13.00
CA VAL A 382 -3.64 -4.79 -13.69
C VAL A 382 -3.73 -3.27 -13.51
N LEU A 383 -4.11 -2.58 -14.58
CA LEU A 383 -4.52 -1.18 -14.56
C LEU A 383 -6.05 -1.13 -14.65
N PRO A 384 -6.78 -1.00 -13.54
CA PRO A 384 -8.22 -0.73 -13.58
C PRO A 384 -8.50 0.71 -14.02
N VAL A 385 -9.50 0.87 -14.89
CA VAL A 385 -10.13 2.16 -15.21
C VAL A 385 -11.60 2.05 -14.84
N CYS A 386 -12.02 2.82 -13.84
CA CYS A 386 -13.40 2.89 -13.35
C CYS A 386 -14.12 4.06 -14.03
N THR A 387 -15.24 3.79 -14.68
CA THR A 387 -16.05 4.82 -15.35
C THR A 387 -17.34 5.05 -14.57
N TYR A 388 -17.60 6.30 -14.21
CA TYR A 388 -18.83 6.73 -13.57
C TYR A 388 -19.66 7.54 -14.55
N SER A 389 -20.98 7.41 -14.44
CA SER A 389 -21.91 8.29 -15.13
C SER A 389 -23.14 8.56 -14.30
N ASN A 390 -23.55 9.84 -14.25
CA ASN A 390 -24.59 10.34 -13.35
C ASN A 390 -24.31 10.01 -11.87
N GLY A 391 -23.04 9.97 -11.45
CA GLY A 391 -22.60 9.67 -10.08
C GLY A 391 -22.48 8.18 -9.73
N ASP A 392 -22.99 7.30 -10.61
CA ASP A 392 -22.99 5.85 -10.41
C ASP A 392 -21.85 5.18 -11.17
N LEU A 393 -21.25 4.16 -10.55
CA LEU A 393 -20.26 3.32 -11.22
C LEU A 393 -20.95 2.55 -12.36
N LYS A 394 -20.47 2.71 -13.59
CA LYS A 394 -21.03 2.02 -14.77
C LYS A 394 -20.26 0.76 -15.10
N ASP A 395 -18.95 0.88 -15.19
CA ASP A 395 -18.09 -0.24 -15.50
C ASP A 395 -16.69 -0.07 -14.95
N ILE A 396 -16.02 -1.19 -14.79
CA ILE A 396 -14.59 -1.26 -14.52
C ILE A 396 -13.95 -2.06 -15.64
N LYS A 397 -13.01 -1.44 -16.34
CA LYS A 397 -12.13 -2.13 -17.30
C LYS A 397 -10.82 -2.46 -16.63
N LEU A 398 -10.47 -3.73 -16.65
CA LEU A 398 -9.25 -4.28 -16.09
C LEU A 398 -8.28 -4.55 -17.25
N TYR A 399 -7.23 -3.74 -17.36
CA TYR A 399 -6.20 -3.88 -18.38
C TYR A 399 -4.98 -4.62 -17.80
N PRO A 400 -4.76 -5.90 -18.14
CA PRO A 400 -3.62 -6.65 -17.61
C PRO A 400 -2.27 -6.06 -18.03
N LEU A 401 -1.32 -6.08 -17.10
CA LEU A 401 0.03 -5.59 -17.29
C LEU A 401 1.06 -6.72 -17.16
N ASP A 402 2.07 -6.70 -18.03
CA ASP A 402 3.27 -7.53 -17.93
C ASP A 402 4.47 -6.64 -17.60
N LEU A 403 5.17 -6.97 -16.51
CA LEU A 403 6.38 -6.28 -16.07
C LEU A 403 7.66 -6.99 -16.54
N GLY A 404 7.56 -7.98 -17.42
CA GLY A 404 8.70 -8.63 -18.05
C GLY A 404 9.40 -9.66 -17.16
N PHE A 405 8.64 -10.56 -16.53
CA PHE A 405 9.23 -11.66 -15.75
C PHE A 405 10.31 -12.42 -16.53
N ARG A 406 11.46 -12.71 -15.89
CA ARG A 406 12.67 -13.33 -16.48
C ARG A 406 13.31 -12.59 -17.66
N ARG A 407 12.88 -11.36 -17.99
CA ARG A 407 13.65 -10.50 -18.89
C ARG A 407 14.92 -10.00 -18.19
N PRO A 408 15.95 -9.57 -18.94
CA PRO A 408 17.12 -8.92 -18.36
C PRO A 408 16.73 -7.77 -17.44
N ILE A 409 17.55 -7.49 -16.40
CA ILE A 409 17.29 -6.44 -15.40
C ILE A 409 17.02 -5.07 -16.07
N GLY A 410 17.77 -4.72 -17.10
CA GLY A 410 17.56 -3.49 -17.88
C GLY A 410 16.25 -3.45 -18.70
N GLN A 411 15.48 -4.54 -18.75
CA GLN A 411 14.22 -4.62 -19.49
C GLN A 411 13.02 -4.87 -18.58
N ARG A 412 13.17 -5.68 -17.51
CA ARG A 412 12.07 -5.98 -16.58
C ARG A 412 11.75 -4.84 -15.61
N GLY A 413 10.55 -4.87 -15.04
CA GLY A 413 10.05 -3.89 -14.10
C GLY A 413 9.32 -2.70 -14.71
N ARG A 414 9.30 -2.58 -16.04
CA ARG A 414 8.53 -1.54 -16.74
C ARG A 414 7.16 -2.10 -17.16
N PRO A 415 6.04 -1.39 -16.89
CA PRO A 415 4.72 -1.85 -17.29
C PRO A 415 4.51 -1.78 -18.78
N MET A 416 3.85 -2.80 -19.35
CA MET A 416 3.30 -2.80 -20.70
C MET A 416 1.94 -3.49 -20.65
N LEU A 417 1.00 -3.13 -21.55
CA LEU A 417 -0.18 -3.96 -21.77
C LEU A 417 0.27 -5.40 -22.08
N ALA A 418 -0.25 -6.36 -21.33
CA ALA A 418 0.13 -7.74 -21.45
C ALA A 418 -0.29 -8.32 -22.81
N GLY A 419 0.55 -9.20 -23.37
CA GLY A 419 0.13 -10.02 -24.51
C GLY A 419 -0.90 -11.08 -24.09
N HIS A 420 -1.67 -11.60 -25.06
CA HIS A 420 -2.81 -12.50 -24.85
C HIS A 420 -2.63 -13.53 -23.73
N THR A 421 -1.59 -14.35 -23.78
CA THR A 421 -1.37 -15.42 -22.77
C THR A 421 -1.24 -14.87 -21.35
N VAL A 422 -0.48 -13.79 -21.15
CA VAL A 422 -0.30 -13.18 -19.83
C VAL A 422 -1.58 -12.47 -19.39
N ALA A 423 -2.27 -11.81 -20.33
CA ALA A 423 -3.56 -11.16 -20.07
C ALA A 423 -4.60 -12.16 -19.55
N GLN A 424 -4.76 -13.31 -20.22
CA GLN A 424 -5.68 -14.37 -19.77
C GLN A 424 -5.31 -14.91 -18.39
N GLN A 425 -4.01 -15.09 -18.09
CA GLN A 425 -3.56 -15.56 -16.78
C GLN A 425 -3.88 -14.56 -15.66
N VAL A 426 -3.65 -13.27 -15.90
CA VAL A 426 -4.00 -12.20 -14.95
C VAL A 426 -5.50 -12.14 -14.71
N LEU A 427 -6.30 -12.15 -15.77
CA LEU A 427 -7.76 -12.05 -15.64
C LEU A 427 -8.37 -13.28 -14.97
N LYS A 428 -7.83 -14.47 -15.26
CA LYS A 428 -8.26 -15.71 -14.59
C LYS A 428 -7.90 -15.69 -13.11
N TRP A 429 -6.69 -15.23 -12.76
CA TRP A 429 -6.30 -15.01 -11.38
C TRP A 429 -7.30 -14.09 -10.67
N LEU A 430 -7.60 -12.92 -11.26
CA LEU A 430 -8.54 -11.96 -10.71
C LEU A 430 -9.95 -12.54 -10.53
N GLN A 431 -10.46 -13.35 -11.47
CA GLN A 431 -11.72 -14.07 -11.30
C GLN A 431 -11.69 -14.98 -10.07
N ASP A 432 -10.60 -15.74 -9.88
CA ASP A 432 -10.50 -16.71 -8.79
C ASP A 432 -10.37 -16.02 -7.43
N VAL A 433 -9.57 -14.96 -7.33
CA VAL A 433 -9.37 -14.22 -6.08
C VAL A 433 -10.53 -13.27 -5.74
N SER A 434 -11.37 -12.92 -6.72
CA SER A 434 -12.57 -12.10 -6.51
C SER A 434 -13.84 -12.92 -6.25
N ARG A 435 -13.82 -14.23 -6.54
CA ARG A 435 -14.95 -15.15 -6.31
C ARG A 435 -15.52 -15.11 -4.89
N PRO A 436 -14.72 -15.03 -3.81
CA PRO A 436 -15.26 -14.96 -2.45
C PRO A 436 -16.13 -13.72 -2.18
N TYR A 437 -15.96 -12.65 -2.97
CA TYR A 437 -16.73 -11.42 -2.86
C TYR A 437 -17.93 -11.35 -3.82
N GLY A 438 -18.14 -12.40 -4.62
CA GLY A 438 -19.24 -12.45 -5.60
C GLY A 438 -19.05 -11.56 -6.83
N THR A 439 -17.86 -11.00 -7.05
CA THR A 439 -17.59 -10.13 -8.21
C THR A 439 -17.38 -10.97 -9.47
N GLU A 440 -18.23 -10.76 -10.47
CA GLU A 440 -18.10 -11.38 -11.79
C GLU A 440 -17.26 -10.52 -12.74
N ILE A 441 -16.23 -11.11 -13.34
CA ILE A 441 -15.35 -10.45 -14.31
C ILE A 441 -15.52 -11.13 -15.67
N ALA A 442 -16.13 -10.44 -16.63
CA ALA A 442 -16.24 -10.92 -18.00
C ALA A 442 -14.95 -10.64 -18.78
N ILE A 443 -14.40 -11.62 -19.47
CA ILE A 443 -13.20 -11.45 -20.29
C ILE A 443 -13.61 -11.16 -21.74
N LYS A 444 -13.28 -9.97 -22.25
CA LYS A 444 -13.55 -9.54 -23.63
C LYS A 444 -12.21 -9.31 -24.36
N GLY A 445 -11.75 -10.33 -25.08
CA GLY A 445 -10.40 -10.34 -25.63
C GLY A 445 -9.37 -10.35 -24.48
N ASP A 446 -8.50 -9.34 -24.44
CA ASP A 446 -7.45 -9.20 -23.41
C ASP A 446 -7.82 -8.21 -22.29
N VAL A 447 -9.09 -7.82 -22.19
CA VAL A 447 -9.59 -6.88 -21.19
C VAL A 447 -10.64 -7.56 -20.31
N GLY A 448 -10.50 -7.44 -19.00
CA GLY A 448 -11.54 -7.82 -18.04
C GLY A 448 -12.55 -6.69 -17.89
N VAL A 449 -13.83 -7.04 -17.76
CA VAL A 449 -14.91 -6.06 -17.63
C VAL A 449 -15.84 -6.49 -16.50
N ILE A 450 -16.01 -5.61 -15.53
CA ILE A 450 -17.05 -5.70 -14.49
C ILE A 450 -18.15 -4.73 -14.90
N GLN A 451 -19.37 -5.23 -15.09
CA GLN A 451 -20.56 -4.43 -15.40
C GLN A 451 -21.48 -4.43 -14.17
N LEU A 452 -22.14 -3.30 -13.92
CA LEU A 452 -22.99 -3.09 -12.74
C LEU A 452 -24.42 -2.70 -13.11
#